data_AF-A0A365UCJ2-F1
#
_entry.id   AF-A0A365UCJ2-F1
#
_cell.length_a   1.000
_cell.length_b   1.000
_cell.length_c   1.000
_cell.angle_alpha   90.00
_cell.angle_beta   90.00
_cell.angle_gamma   90.00
#
_symmetry.space_group_name_H-M   'P 1'
#
loop_
_entity.id
_entity.type
_entity.pdbx_description
1 polymer ?
#
loop_
_entity_poly.entity_id
_entity_poly.type
_entity_poly.pdbx_seq_one_letter_code
_entity_poly.pdbx_strand_id
1 'polypeptide(L)' 'MRPLRDEILVHNERVKLFSGFLNAVGLGLIAFALIRPLVEQGAALGWLTLWWSVAGLALHAAAHYILGMLRKEPRA' A
#
# COMPACT_ATOMS: atom_id res chain seq x y z
N MET A 1 -4.02 -21.57 -26.72
CA MET A 1 -3.50 -20.19 -26.51
C MET A 1 -4.52 -19.46 -25.66
N ARG A 2 -4.12 -18.84 -24.53
CA ARG A 2 -5.05 -18.00 -23.75
C ARG A 2 -5.28 -16.70 -24.51
N PRO A 3 -6.51 -16.15 -24.54
CA PRO A 3 -6.76 -14.82 -25.09
C PRO A 3 -5.84 -13.79 -24.45
N LEU A 4 -5.28 -12.86 -25.24
CA LEU A 4 -4.46 -11.74 -24.73
C LEU A 4 -5.19 -10.97 -23.60
N ARG A 5 -6.51 -10.86 -23.72
CA ARG A 5 -7.39 -10.29 -22.68
C ARG A 5 -7.24 -10.99 -21.34
N ASP A 6 -7.20 -12.31 -21.33
CA ASP A 6 -7.13 -13.09 -20.09
C ASP A 6 -5.77 -12.90 -19.41
N GLU A 7 -4.68 -12.74 -20.17
CA GLU A 7 -3.36 -12.42 -19.63
C GLU A 7 -3.32 -11.01 -18.99
N ILE A 8 -3.98 -10.03 -19.60
CA ILE A 8 -4.12 -8.67 -19.04
C ILE A 8 -4.93 -8.71 -17.75
N LEU A 9 -6.02 -9.47 -17.71
CA LEU A 9 -6.87 -9.62 -16.52
C LEU A 9 -6.09 -10.22 -15.35
N VAL A 10 -5.37 -11.33 -15.58
CA VAL A 10 -4.55 -11.99 -14.53
C VAL A 10 -3.47 -11.05 -14.01
N HIS A 11 -2.80 -10.30 -14.89
CA HIS A 11 -1.81 -9.31 -14.46
C HIS A 11 -2.44 -8.22 -13.58
N ASN A 12 -3.56 -7.65 -14.02
CA ASN A 12 -4.24 -6.58 -13.31
C ASN A 12 -4.77 -7.03 -11.94
N GLU A 13 -5.27 -8.27 -11.83
CA GLU A 13 -5.71 -8.83 -10.55
C GLU A 13 -4.54 -8.96 -9.57
N ARG A 14 -3.39 -9.47 -10.01
CA ARG A 14 -2.18 -9.56 -9.18
C ARG A 14 -1.69 -8.18 -8.72
N VAL A 15 -1.69 -7.20 -9.63
CA VAL A 15 -1.32 -5.81 -9.31
C VAL A 15 -2.26 -5.25 -8.25
N LYS A 16 -3.58 -5.43 -8.40
CA LYS A 16 -4.58 -4.95 -7.42
C LYS A 16 -4.41 -5.60 -6.05
N LEU A 17 -4.25 -6.92 -6.01
CA LEU A 17 -4.05 -7.66 -4.77
C LEU A 17 -2.78 -7.20 -4.05
N PHE A 18 -1.67 -7.05 -4.79
CA PHE A 18 -0.41 -6.63 -4.20
C PHE A 18 -0.42 -5.16 -3.76
N SER A 19 -0.95 -4.25 -4.58
CA SER A 19 -1.14 -2.85 -4.17
C SER A 19 -2.05 -2.73 -2.95
N GLY A 20 -3.15 -3.50 -2.93
CA GLY A 20 -4.09 -3.49 -1.81
C GLY A 20 -3.44 -3.97 -0.52
N PHE A 21 -2.66 -5.05 -0.58
CA PHE A 21 -1.87 -5.55 0.53
C PHE A 21 -0.89 -4.50 1.06
N LEU A 22 -0.05 -3.91 0.19
CA LEU A 22 0.92 -2.89 0.61
C LEU A 22 0.26 -1.65 1.19
N ASN A 23 -0.86 -1.22 0.60
CA ASN A 23 -1.63 -0.10 1.12
C ASN A 23 -2.17 -0.40 2.53
N ALA A 24 -2.73 -1.59 2.75
CA ALA A 24 -3.23 -1.99 4.07
C ALA A 24 -2.12 -2.02 5.12
N VAL A 25 -0.93 -2.53 4.77
CA VAL A 25 0.24 -2.49 5.65
C VAL A 25 0.67 -1.05 5.93
N GLY A 26 0.75 -0.20 4.90
CA GLY A 26 1.10 1.21 5.05
C GLY A 26 0.16 1.97 5.98
N LEU A 27 -1.16 1.80 5.81
CA LEU A 27 -2.18 2.37 6.69
C LEU A 27 -2.09 1.81 8.11
N GLY A 28 -1.81 0.51 8.26
CA GLY A 28 -1.57 -0.12 9.56
C GLY A 28 -0.39 0.50 10.31
N LEU A 29 0.72 0.79 9.62
CA LEU A 29 1.88 1.47 10.21
C LEU A 29 1.59 2.92 10.61
N ILE A 30 0.86 3.67 9.76
CA ILE A 30 0.43 5.03 10.09
C ILE A 30 -0.47 5.02 11.32
N ALA A 31 -1.46 4.11 11.36
CA ALA A 31 -2.33 3.96 12.52
C ALA A 31 -1.54 3.57 13.78
N PHE A 32 -0.60 2.62 13.67
CA PHE A 32 0.25 2.21 14.78
C PHE A 32 1.10 3.37 15.33
N ALA A 33 1.64 4.22 14.45
CA ALA A 33 2.41 5.40 14.83
C ALA A 33 1.62 6.34 15.76
N LEU A 34 0.31 6.44 15.55
CA LEU A 34 -0.60 7.29 16.32
C LEU A 34 -1.16 6.58 17.56
N ILE A 35 -1.54 5.31 17.43
CA ILE A 35 -2.16 4.54 18.53
C ILE A 35 -1.14 4.21 19.62
N ARG A 36 0.09 3.84 19.24
CA ARG A 36 1.13 3.45 20.20
C ARG A 36 1.35 4.50 21.31
N PRO A 37 1.59 5.79 21.02
CA PRO A 37 1.78 6.78 22.07
C PRO A 37 0.52 7.09 22.88
N LEU A 38 -0.68 6.83 22.34
CA LEU A 38 -1.93 6.94 23.09
C LEU A 38 -2.10 5.81 24.12
N VAL A 39 -1.56 4.62 23.82
CA VAL A 39 -1.62 3.44 24.70
C VAL A 39 -0.49 3.46 25.73
N GLU A 40 0.71 3.88 25.33
CA GLU A 40 1.86 4.05 26.21
C GLU A 40 1.71 5.38 26.99
N GLN A 41 1.14 5.32 28.20
CA GLN A 41 0.95 6.49 29.07
C GLN A 41 2.27 7.26 29.26
N GLY A 42 2.36 8.47 28.69
CA GLY A 42 3.54 9.33 28.78
C GLY A 42 4.51 9.26 27.59
N ALA A 43 4.21 8.48 26.55
CA ALA A 43 4.98 8.49 25.31
C ALA A 43 4.73 9.80 24.54
N ALA A 44 5.73 10.68 24.52
CA ALA A 44 5.72 11.86 23.66
C ALA A 44 5.74 11.45 22.18
N LEU A 45 5.18 12.31 21.31
CA LEU A 45 5.39 12.22 19.87
C LEU A 45 6.89 12.35 19.59
N GLY A 46 7.56 11.21 19.48
CA GLY A 46 9.02 11.12 19.39
C GLY A 46 9.48 10.66 18.01
N TRP A 47 10.79 10.51 17.88
CA TRP A 47 11.45 10.09 16.64
C TRP A 47 10.91 8.76 16.10
N LEU A 48 10.52 7.85 16.99
CA LEU A 48 9.97 6.56 16.62
C LEU A 48 8.57 6.69 15.96
N THR A 49 7.72 7.60 16.44
CA THR A 49 6.42 7.91 15.79
C THR A 49 6.62 8.49 14.40
N LEU A 50 7.64 9.34 14.23
CA LEU A 50 8.00 9.87 12.91
C LEU A 50 8.42 8.75 11.96
N TRP A 51 9.30 7.84 12.39
CA TRP A 51 9.75 6.74 11.54
C TRP A 51 8.62 5.78 11.15
N TRP A 52 7.72 5.43 12.07
CA TRP A 52 6.55 4.63 11.72
C TRP A 52 5.63 5.33 10.73
N SER A 53 5.40 6.64 10.91
CA SER A 53 4.61 7.45 9.98
C SER A 53 5.24 7.51 8.59
N VAL A 54 6.55 7.77 8.51
CA VAL A 54 7.30 7.83 7.25
C VAL A 54 7.32 6.47 6.55
N ALA A 55 7.57 5.39 7.28
CA ALA A 55 7.54 4.04 6.72
C ALA A 55 6.14 3.69 6.17
N GLY A 56 5.08 4.00 6.91
CA GLY A 56 3.71 3.81 6.47
C GLY A 56 3.35 4.63 5.24
N LEU A 57 3.75 5.92 5.20
CA LEU A 57 3.57 6.79 4.03
C LEU A 57 4.35 6.29 2.81
N ALA A 58 5.57 5.80 3.00
CA ALA A 58 6.38 5.23 1.93
C ALA A 58 5.70 3.98 1.33
N LEU A 59 5.17 3.09 2.16
CA LEU A 59 4.42 1.91 1.70
C LEU A 59 3.10 2.29 1.02
N HIS A 60 2.38 3.28 1.56
CA HIS A 60 1.17 3.81 0.95
C HIS A 60 1.45 4.39 -0.45
N ALA A 61 2.50 5.22 -0.58
CA ALA A 61 2.94 5.76 -1.86
C ALA A 61 3.38 4.66 -2.84
N ALA A 62 4.14 3.66 -2.36
CA ALA A 62 4.55 2.52 -3.17
C ALA A 62 3.34 1.71 -3.68
N ALA A 63 2.31 1.52 -2.85
CA ALA A 63 1.08 0.85 -3.24
C ALA A 63 0.36 1.60 -4.37
N HIS A 64 0.27 2.92 -4.28
CA HIS A 64 -0.31 3.75 -5.34
C HIS A 64 0.53 3.73 -6.62
N TYR A 65 1.85 3.73 -6.50
CA TYR A 65 2.75 3.55 -7.65
C TYR A 65 2.51 2.20 -8.34
N ILE A 66 2.39 1.12 -7.56
CA ILE A 66 2.12 -0.23 -8.09
C ILE A 66 0.76 -0.29 -8.77
N LEU A 67 -0.26 0.33 -8.20
CA LEU A 67 -1.58 0.40 -8.80
C LEU A 67 -1.56 1.10 -10.17
N GLY A 68 -0.63 2.05 -10.38
CA GLY A 68 -0.39 2.69 -11.67
C GLY A 68 0.12 1.75 -12.78
N MET A 69 0.60 0.55 -12.43
CA MET A 69 1.08 -0.44 -13.39
C MET A 69 -0.05 -1.25 -14.08
N LEU A 70 -1.32 -0.94 -13.80
CA LEU A 70 -2.46 -1.55 -14.46
C LEU A 70 -2.39 -1.37 -15.98
N ARG A 71 -2.56 -2.48 -16.71
CA ARG A 71 -2.57 -2.50 -18.17
C ARG A 71 -3.97 -2.23 -18.69
N LYS A 72 -4.05 -1.44 -19.77
CA LYS A 72 -5.30 -1.16 -20.49
C LYS A 72 -5.46 -2.16 -21.64
N GLU A 73 -6.68 -2.56 -21.92
CA GLU A 73 -6.97 -3.30 -23.14
C GLU A 73 -6.74 -2.40 -24.37
N PRO A 74 -6.11 -2.90 -25.45
CA PRO A 74 -6.05 -2.17 -26.71
C PRO A 74 -7.47 -1.92 -27.20
N ARG A 75 -7.82 -0.67 -27.51
CA ARG A 75 -9.10 -0.36 -28.16
C ARG A 75 -9.11 -1.03 -29.53
N ALA A 76 -10.14 -1.83 -29.78
CA ALA A 76 -10.39 -2.50 -31.06
C ALA A 76 -10.75 -1.49 -32.16
#